data_AF-A0A838HSW4-F1
#
_entry.id   AF-A0A838HSW4-F1
#
_cell.length_a   1.000
_cell.length_b   1.000
_cell.length_c   1.000
_cell.angle_alpha   90.00
_cell.angle_beta   90.00
_cell.angle_gamma   90.00
#
_symmetry.space_group_name_H-M   'P 1'
#
loop_
_entity.id
_entity.type
_entity.pdbx_description
1 polymer ?
#
loop_
_entity_poly.entity_id
_entity_poly.type
_entity_poly.pdbx_seq_one_letter_code
_entity_poly.pdbx_strand_id
1 'polypeptide(L)'
;GERIHAIALRCQFRVEPARRRYTAEEAERLFDLFGDTSRWGDTVKPMQFSNLAVMVQGFTGSTEVDLPVVCTYDMEVAAAKYFHSLDDGEIPLLLLFSGTVFTKGASGFSVEPVPWHKECTYRLPVRVWDEMMDQYFPNSAWIRMHRDTLDALQRYKARRALPTWDHALESLLKEAGEQG
;
A
#
# COMPACT_ATOMS: atom_id res chain seq x y z
N GLY A 1 33.63 7.60 -11.33
CA GLY A 1 32.35 8.14 -11.80
C GLY A 1 32.36 9.64 -11.66
N GLU A 2 31.49 10.34 -12.38
CA GLU A 2 31.25 11.78 -12.17
C GLU A 2 30.72 12.04 -10.75
N ARG A 3 31.03 13.20 -10.18
CA ARG A 3 30.51 13.59 -8.86
C ARG A 3 29.10 14.15 -8.99
N ILE A 4 28.18 13.56 -8.25
CA ILE A 4 26.82 14.08 -8.06
C ILE A 4 26.83 15.04 -6.88
N HIS A 5 26.25 16.22 -7.03
CA HIS A 5 26.12 17.20 -5.96
C HIS A 5 24.83 17.02 -5.16
N ALA A 6 23.73 16.73 -5.84
CA ALA A 6 22.46 16.37 -5.24
C ALA A 6 21.56 15.68 -6.26
N ILE A 7 20.53 14.98 -5.78
CA ILE A 7 19.40 14.55 -6.62
C ILE A 7 18.11 14.95 -5.91
N ALA A 8 17.26 15.71 -6.59
CA ALA A 8 15.87 15.89 -6.19
C ALA A 8 15.07 14.73 -6.79
N LEU A 9 14.86 13.68 -6.01
CA LEU A 9 14.30 12.42 -6.49
C LEU A 9 12.84 12.28 -6.05
N ARG A 10 11.96 11.96 -6.98
CA ARG A 10 10.60 11.50 -6.72
C ARG A 10 10.53 10.00 -7.02
N CYS A 11 9.99 9.25 -6.08
CA CYS A 11 9.82 7.81 -6.18
C CYS A 11 8.33 7.48 -6.13
N GLN A 12 7.83 6.86 -7.19
CA GLN A 12 6.46 6.33 -7.25
C GLN A 12 6.51 4.81 -7.15
N PHE A 13 5.81 4.26 -6.15
CA PHE A 13 5.68 2.84 -5.90
C PHE A 13 4.31 2.40 -6.39
N ARG A 14 4.28 1.44 -7.31
CA ARG A 14 3.05 0.82 -7.80
C ARG A 14 3.06 -0.66 -7.47
N VAL A 15 1.88 -1.20 -7.21
CA VAL A 15 1.64 -2.64 -7.21
C VAL A 15 1.34 -3.06 -8.64
N GLU A 16 1.86 -4.22 -9.07
CA GLU A 16 1.53 -4.86 -10.36
C GLU A 16 0.80 -6.19 -10.15
N PRO A 17 -0.48 -6.20 -9.73
CA PRO A 17 -1.17 -7.41 -9.28
C PRO A 17 -1.22 -8.53 -10.35
N ALA A 18 -1.22 -8.17 -11.63
CA ALA A 18 -1.19 -9.14 -12.73
C ALA A 18 0.11 -9.96 -12.82
N ARG A 19 1.16 -9.60 -12.08
CA ARG A 19 2.46 -10.32 -12.05
C ARG A 19 2.54 -11.41 -10.99
N ARG A 20 1.46 -11.69 -10.26
CA ARG A 20 1.37 -12.86 -9.37
C ARG A 20 0.14 -13.71 -9.68
N ARG A 21 0.17 -14.95 -9.19
CA ARG A 21 -1.00 -15.84 -9.14
C ARG A 21 -1.69 -15.67 -7.79
N TYR A 22 -2.96 -16.06 -7.75
CA TYR A 22 -3.79 -16.00 -6.55
C TYR A 22 -4.42 -17.36 -6.29
N THR A 23 -4.59 -17.70 -5.02
CA THR A 23 -5.40 -18.86 -4.61
C THR A 23 -6.88 -18.56 -4.81
N ALA A 24 -7.74 -19.58 -4.63
CA ALA A 24 -9.19 -19.37 -4.71
C ALA A 24 -9.67 -18.47 -3.56
N GLU A 25 -9.10 -18.66 -2.37
CA GLU A 25 -9.39 -17.89 -1.16
C GLU A 25 -8.93 -16.43 -1.30
N GLU A 26 -7.73 -16.20 -1.86
CA GLU A 26 -7.26 -14.85 -2.19
C GLU A 26 -8.17 -14.19 -3.23
N ALA A 27 -8.62 -14.95 -4.25
CA ALA A 27 -9.50 -14.42 -5.28
C ALA A 27 -10.87 -14.00 -4.73
N GLU A 28 -11.42 -14.72 -3.75
CA GLU A 28 -12.65 -14.34 -3.05
C GLU A 28 -12.48 -13.01 -2.29
N ARG A 29 -11.39 -12.84 -1.54
CA ARG A 29 -11.12 -11.59 -0.81
C ARG A 29 -10.84 -10.41 -1.74
N LEU A 30 -10.25 -10.67 -2.90
CA LEU A 30 -9.97 -9.66 -3.93
C LEU A 30 -11.18 -9.28 -4.78
N PHE A 31 -12.35 -9.90 -4.56
CA PHE A 31 -13.56 -9.62 -5.35
C PHE A 31 -13.96 -8.14 -5.31
N ASP A 32 -13.85 -7.47 -4.16
CA ASP A 32 -14.18 -6.04 -4.04
C ASP A 32 -13.23 -5.14 -4.86
N LEU A 33 -12.00 -5.59 -5.11
CA LEU A 33 -11.01 -4.84 -5.88
C LEU A 33 -11.07 -5.12 -7.38
N PHE A 34 -11.20 -6.40 -7.76
CA PHE A 34 -11.05 -6.85 -9.14
C PHE A 34 -12.32 -7.46 -9.73
N GLY A 35 -13.35 -7.69 -8.92
CA GLY A 35 -14.57 -8.39 -9.32
C GLY A 35 -14.33 -9.86 -9.65
N ASP A 36 -15.26 -10.43 -10.42
CA ASP A 36 -15.24 -11.82 -10.85
C ASP A 36 -13.96 -12.18 -11.63
N THR A 37 -13.40 -13.36 -11.34
CA THR A 37 -12.14 -13.85 -11.93
C THR A 37 -12.21 -14.00 -13.46
N SER A 38 -13.39 -14.22 -14.04
CA SER A 38 -13.59 -14.24 -15.49
C SER A 38 -13.28 -12.89 -16.17
N ARG A 39 -13.28 -11.78 -15.40
CA ARG A 39 -13.03 -10.42 -15.89
C ARG A 39 -11.62 -9.91 -15.60
N TRP A 40 -10.78 -10.71 -14.95
CA TRP A 40 -9.49 -10.25 -14.45
C TRP A 40 -8.51 -9.79 -15.54
N GLY A 41 -8.65 -10.26 -16.79
CA GLY A 41 -7.89 -9.71 -17.91
C GLY A 41 -8.07 -8.19 -18.09
N ASP A 42 -9.24 -7.68 -17.73
CA ASP A 42 -9.59 -6.27 -17.86
C ASP A 42 -9.53 -5.51 -16.53
N THR A 43 -9.87 -6.14 -15.41
CA THR A 43 -10.03 -5.46 -14.12
C THR A 43 -8.76 -5.41 -13.27
N VAL A 44 -7.84 -6.36 -13.45
CA VAL A 44 -6.58 -6.39 -12.69
C VAL A 44 -5.61 -5.36 -13.28
N LYS A 45 -5.59 -4.17 -12.69
CA LYS A 45 -4.75 -3.05 -13.13
C LYS A 45 -3.68 -2.70 -12.09
N PRO A 46 -2.53 -2.14 -12.52
CA PRO A 46 -1.55 -1.58 -11.60
C PRO A 46 -2.17 -0.52 -10.70
N MET A 47 -1.79 -0.52 -9.43
CA MET A 47 -2.36 0.37 -8.41
C MET A 47 -1.26 1.21 -7.77
N GLN A 48 -1.59 2.46 -7.44
CA GLN A 48 -0.68 3.32 -6.70
C GLN A 48 -0.56 2.85 -5.25
N PHE A 49 0.67 2.63 -4.78
CA PHE A 49 0.94 2.32 -3.37
C PHE A 49 1.43 3.55 -2.62
N SER A 50 2.54 4.15 -3.05
CA SER A 50 3.14 5.28 -2.34
C SER A 50 3.89 6.24 -3.27
N ASN A 51 3.88 7.52 -2.93
CA ASN A 51 4.63 8.55 -3.64
C ASN A 51 5.38 9.39 -2.62
N LEU A 52 6.70 9.49 -2.79
CA LEU A 52 7.57 10.21 -1.89
C LEU A 52 8.66 10.96 -2.65
N ALA A 53 9.13 12.04 -2.04
CA ALA A 53 10.23 12.85 -2.56
C ALA A 53 11.37 12.87 -1.55
N VAL A 54 12.60 12.72 -2.04
CA VAL A 54 13.81 12.74 -1.22
C VAL A 54 14.90 13.59 -1.88
N MET A 55 15.64 14.32 -1.06
CA MET A 55 16.86 15.02 -1.48
C MET A 55 18.07 14.14 -1.19
N VAL A 56 18.60 13.49 -2.23
CA VAL A 56 19.81 12.69 -2.14
C VAL A 56 21.02 13.63 -2.04
N GLN A 57 21.84 13.44 -1.02
CA GLN A 57 23.05 14.23 -0.80
C GLN A 57 24.15 13.84 -1.78
N GLY A 58 25.15 14.72 -1.96
CA GLY A 58 26.20 14.51 -2.96
C GLY A 58 27.06 13.27 -2.70
N PHE A 59 27.35 12.52 -3.75
CA PHE A 59 28.12 11.28 -3.71
C PHE A 59 28.93 11.09 -5.00
N THR A 60 29.76 10.05 -5.03
CA THR A 60 30.48 9.62 -6.24
C THR A 60 30.42 8.10 -6.31
N GLY A 61 30.03 7.55 -7.46
CA GLY A 61 29.76 6.11 -7.59
C GLY A 61 28.35 5.77 -7.15
N SER A 62 28.16 5.26 -5.93
CA SER A 62 26.88 4.82 -5.37
C SER A 62 26.65 5.41 -3.99
N THR A 63 25.38 5.53 -3.59
CA THR A 63 24.95 5.89 -2.25
C THR A 63 23.68 5.14 -1.90
N GLU A 64 23.42 4.99 -0.62
CA GLU A 64 22.16 4.48 -0.07
C GLU A 64 21.40 5.63 0.59
N VAL A 65 20.07 5.58 0.52
CA VAL A 65 19.18 6.59 1.08
C VAL A 65 17.93 5.89 1.58
N ASP A 66 17.52 6.22 2.80
CA ASP A 66 16.27 5.73 3.37
C ASP A 66 15.06 6.41 2.72
N LEU A 67 14.10 5.60 2.31
CA LEU A 67 12.82 6.07 1.77
C LEU A 67 11.70 5.70 2.76
N PRO A 68 11.22 6.64 3.59
CA PRO A 68 10.16 6.36 4.54
C PRO A 68 8.83 6.20 3.80
N VAL A 69 8.47 4.96 3.48
CA VAL A 69 7.16 4.63 2.90
C VAL A 69 6.14 4.60 4.02
N VAL A 70 5.18 5.52 3.99
CA VAL A 70 4.06 5.52 4.94
C VAL A 70 3.11 4.39 4.57
N CYS A 71 3.01 3.41 5.46
CA CYS A 71 2.05 2.31 5.36
C CYS A 71 0.78 2.66 6.15
N THR A 72 -0.37 2.19 5.67
CA THR A 72 -1.68 2.44 6.31
C THR A 72 -2.46 1.14 6.43
N TYR A 73 -3.19 1.01 7.55
CA TYR A 73 -4.20 -0.04 7.73
C TYR A 73 -5.54 0.33 7.06
N ASP A 74 -5.66 1.54 6.49
CA ASP A 74 -6.93 2.02 5.93
C ASP A 74 -7.42 1.10 4.82
N MET A 75 -8.43 0.29 5.16
CA MET A 75 -9.11 -0.63 4.27
C MET A 75 -9.92 0.09 3.20
N GLU A 76 -9.93 1.41 3.07
CA GLU A 76 -10.47 2.10 1.89
C GLU A 76 -9.39 2.36 0.82
N VAL A 77 -8.11 2.19 1.16
CA VAL A 77 -7.00 2.35 0.22
C VAL A 77 -6.78 1.04 -0.53
N ALA A 78 -6.94 1.06 -1.86
CA ALA A 78 -6.88 -0.14 -2.70
C ALA A 78 -5.61 -0.99 -2.49
N ALA A 79 -4.43 -0.35 -2.36
CA ALA A 79 -3.18 -1.06 -2.11
C ALA A 79 -3.16 -1.75 -0.73
N ALA A 80 -3.73 -1.13 0.30
CA ALA A 80 -3.84 -1.74 1.62
C ALA A 80 -4.83 -2.92 1.59
N LYS A 81 -6.05 -2.74 1.06
CA LYS A 81 -7.01 -3.86 0.85
C LYS A 81 -6.35 -5.05 0.15
N TYR A 82 -5.60 -4.75 -0.91
CA TYR A 82 -4.92 -5.76 -1.70
C TYR A 82 -3.88 -6.50 -0.87
N PHE A 83 -3.00 -5.81 -0.12
CA PHE A 83 -2.00 -6.50 0.72
C PHE A 83 -2.65 -7.37 1.79
N HIS A 84 -3.71 -6.87 2.44
CA HIS A 84 -4.46 -7.63 3.45
C HIS A 84 -5.26 -8.82 2.90
N SER A 85 -5.45 -8.90 1.58
CA SER A 85 -6.15 -10.01 0.95
C SER A 85 -5.23 -11.19 0.60
N LEU A 86 -3.91 -11.04 0.76
CA LEU A 86 -2.91 -12.06 0.39
C LEU A 86 -2.54 -12.89 1.62
N ASP A 87 -2.37 -14.19 1.42
CA ASP A 87 -1.98 -15.10 2.51
C ASP A 87 -0.45 -15.29 2.57
N ASP A 88 0.21 -15.37 1.41
CA ASP A 88 1.65 -15.61 1.30
C ASP A 88 2.21 -15.13 -0.06
N GLY A 89 3.49 -15.42 -0.29
CA GLY A 89 4.22 -15.15 -1.49
C GLY A 89 4.73 -13.71 -1.48
N GLU A 90 4.66 -13.07 -2.63
CA GLU A 90 5.23 -11.74 -2.79
C GLU A 90 4.27 -10.79 -3.51
N ILE A 91 4.35 -9.54 -3.12
CA ILE A 91 3.69 -8.39 -3.71
C ILE A 91 4.65 -7.83 -4.77
N PRO A 92 4.29 -7.92 -6.07
CA PRO A 92 5.09 -7.32 -7.14
C PRO A 92 4.97 -5.79 -7.10
N LEU A 93 6.07 -5.12 -6.78
CA LEU A 93 6.18 -3.66 -6.78
C LEU A 93 7.03 -3.18 -7.97
N LEU A 94 6.60 -2.09 -8.57
CA LEU A 94 7.35 -1.31 -9.55
C LEU A 94 7.64 0.08 -8.97
N LEU A 95 8.92 0.38 -8.80
CA LEU A 95 9.44 1.66 -8.34
C LEU A 95 9.88 2.46 -9.55
N LEU A 96 9.26 3.62 -9.73
CA LEU A 96 9.53 4.53 -10.83
C LEU A 96 10.18 5.79 -10.29
N PHE A 97 11.24 6.22 -10.94
CA PHE A 97 12.03 7.36 -10.52
C PHE A 97 11.87 8.52 -11.50
N SER A 98 11.72 9.72 -10.95
CA SER A 98 11.74 10.95 -11.72
C SER A 98 12.38 12.06 -10.91
N GLY A 99 12.70 13.18 -11.55
CA GLY A 99 13.29 14.34 -10.88
C GLY A 99 14.54 14.82 -11.57
N THR A 100 15.49 15.32 -10.78
CA THR A 100 16.60 16.12 -11.30
C THR A 100 17.91 15.78 -10.62
N VAL A 101 18.94 15.53 -11.43
CA VAL A 101 20.32 15.31 -11.01
C VAL A 101 21.11 16.60 -11.18
N PHE A 102 21.83 16.99 -10.13
CA PHE A 102 22.71 18.16 -10.12
C PHE A 102 24.17 17.70 -10.13
N THR A 103 24.91 18.03 -11.18
CA THR A 103 26.35 17.73 -11.30
C THR A 103 27.16 19.01 -11.52
N LYS A 104 28.48 18.88 -11.65
CA LYS A 104 29.37 20.03 -11.88
C LYS A 104 29.29 20.45 -13.35
N GLY A 105 28.82 21.67 -13.59
CA GLY A 105 28.85 22.31 -14.90
C GLY A 105 30.15 23.09 -15.13
N ALA A 106 30.38 23.55 -16.36
CA ALA A 106 31.58 24.31 -16.72
C ALA A 106 31.74 25.64 -15.95
N SER A 107 30.62 26.28 -15.59
CA SER A 107 30.57 27.57 -14.88
C SER A 107 29.64 27.56 -13.66
N GLY A 108 29.24 26.38 -13.17
CA GLY A 108 28.25 26.25 -12.09
C GLY A 108 27.73 24.82 -11.96
N PHE A 109 26.41 24.65 -11.95
CA PHE A 109 25.77 23.33 -11.96
C PHE A 109 25.36 22.93 -13.37
N SER A 110 25.51 21.64 -13.69
CA SER A 110 24.75 21.00 -14.76
C SER A 110 23.51 20.37 -14.16
N VAL A 111 22.41 20.39 -14.90
CA VAL A 111 21.10 19.93 -14.45
C VAL A 111 20.52 19.01 -15.50
N GLU A 112 20.27 17.76 -15.12
CA GLU A 112 19.75 16.74 -16.02
C GLU A 112 18.54 16.04 -15.39
N PRO A 113 17.52 15.68 -16.17
CA PRO A 113 16.42 14.88 -15.66
C PRO A 113 16.90 13.46 -15.31
N VAL A 114 16.32 12.88 -14.25
CA VAL A 114 16.49 11.44 -13.98
C VAL A 114 15.95 10.66 -15.19
N PRO A 115 16.75 9.76 -15.81
CA PRO A 115 16.29 9.04 -17.00
C PRO A 115 15.09 8.16 -16.70
N TRP A 116 14.05 8.25 -17.52
CA TRP A 116 12.77 7.55 -17.32
C TRP A 116 12.89 6.02 -17.28
N HIS A 117 13.90 5.46 -17.95
CA HIS A 117 14.14 4.01 -17.98
C HIS A 117 14.83 3.48 -16.71
N LYS A 118 15.17 4.37 -15.76
CA LYS A 118 15.62 3.97 -14.43
C LYS A 118 14.38 3.67 -13.61
N GLU A 119 14.02 2.40 -13.60
CA GLU A 119 12.97 1.80 -12.77
C GLU A 119 13.53 0.58 -12.05
N CYS A 120 12.84 0.15 -10.99
CA CYS A 120 13.22 -1.02 -10.21
C CYS A 120 11.98 -1.87 -9.95
N THR A 121 12.06 -3.16 -10.24
CA THR A 121 11.08 -4.13 -9.76
C THR A 121 11.56 -4.70 -8.43
N TYR A 122 10.64 -4.77 -7.47
CA TYR A 122 10.89 -5.35 -6.16
C TYR A 122 9.76 -6.28 -5.80
N ARG A 123 10.09 -7.46 -5.29
CA ARG A 123 9.08 -8.42 -4.83
C ARG A 123 9.08 -8.37 -3.31
N LEU A 124 8.10 -7.66 -2.75
CA LEU A 124 7.95 -7.50 -1.31
C LEU A 124 7.32 -8.77 -0.73
N PRO A 125 7.95 -9.51 0.19
CA PRO A 125 7.31 -10.66 0.81
C PRO A 125 6.06 -10.25 1.60
N VAL A 126 4.96 -10.99 1.43
CA VAL A 126 3.69 -10.72 2.15
C VAL A 126 3.93 -10.72 3.66
N ARG A 127 4.70 -11.69 4.17
CA ARG A 127 5.10 -11.76 5.58
C ARG A 127 5.72 -10.47 6.15
N VAL A 128 6.47 -9.71 5.34
CA VAL A 128 7.10 -8.45 5.82
C VAL A 128 6.04 -7.38 6.06
N TRP A 129 4.99 -7.37 5.23
CA TRP A 129 3.84 -6.52 5.44
C TRP A 129 3.06 -6.94 6.67
N ASP A 130 2.79 -8.24 6.83
CA ASP A 130 2.03 -8.77 7.97
C ASP A 130 2.75 -8.51 9.29
N GLU A 131 4.06 -8.83 9.37
CA GLU A 131 4.90 -8.55 10.54
C GLU A 131 4.88 -7.06 10.91
N MET A 132 4.94 -6.17 9.92
CA MET A 132 4.82 -4.73 10.15
C MET A 132 3.43 -4.35 10.66
N MET A 133 2.37 -4.89 10.08
CA MET A 133 1.00 -4.59 10.51
C MET A 133 0.71 -5.10 11.91
N ASP A 134 1.15 -6.31 12.25
CA ASP A 134 1.03 -6.86 13.60
C ASP A 134 1.82 -6.05 14.64
N GLN A 135 2.97 -5.49 14.24
CA GLN A 135 3.77 -4.63 15.12
C GLN A 135 3.06 -3.31 15.44
N TYR A 136 2.41 -2.67 14.46
CA TYR A 136 1.80 -1.35 14.63
C TYR A 136 0.29 -1.40 14.98
N PHE A 137 -0.40 -2.49 14.65
CA PHE A 137 -1.85 -2.69 14.83
C PHE A 137 -2.17 -4.10 15.37
N PRO A 138 -1.63 -4.50 16.54
CA PRO A 138 -1.81 -5.86 17.06
C PRO A 138 -3.28 -6.15 17.39
N ASN A 139 -3.79 -7.29 16.91
CA ASN A 139 -5.14 -7.82 17.20
C ASN A 139 -6.27 -6.78 17.00
N SER A 140 -6.06 -5.80 16.12
CA SER A 140 -6.96 -4.66 15.95
C SER A 140 -7.18 -4.40 14.47
N ALA A 141 -8.43 -4.15 14.10
CA ALA A 141 -8.80 -3.69 12.77
C ALA A 141 -9.41 -2.29 12.86
N TRP A 142 -9.22 -1.49 11.81
CA TRP A 142 -9.84 -0.18 11.68
C TRP A 142 -10.85 -0.18 10.53
N ILE A 143 -12.09 0.24 10.83
CA ILE A 143 -13.16 0.39 9.85
C ILE A 143 -13.57 1.87 9.81
N ARG A 144 -13.38 2.51 8.65
CA ARG A 144 -13.95 3.82 8.40
C ARG A 144 -15.46 3.69 8.23
N MET A 145 -16.24 4.56 8.88
CA MET A 145 -17.68 4.64 8.62
C MET A 145 -18.18 6.07 8.72
N HIS A 146 -19.32 6.35 8.09
CA HIS A 146 -19.99 7.64 8.20
C HIS A 146 -20.43 7.89 9.66
N ARG A 147 -20.44 9.16 10.07
CA ARG A 147 -20.81 9.54 11.44
C ARG A 147 -22.22 9.05 11.81
N ASP A 148 -23.17 9.15 10.87
CA ASP A 148 -24.54 8.69 11.11
C ASP A 148 -24.62 7.16 11.31
N THR A 149 -23.76 6.40 10.60
CA THR A 149 -23.63 4.95 10.77
C THR A 149 -23.09 4.62 12.17
N LEU A 150 -22.07 5.36 12.61
CA LEU A 150 -21.52 5.22 13.96
C LEU A 150 -22.58 5.55 15.03
N ASP A 151 -23.35 6.63 14.86
CA ASP A 151 -24.41 7.01 15.78
C ASP A 151 -25.54 5.97 15.83
N ALA A 152 -25.84 5.32 14.70
CA ALA A 152 -26.79 4.20 14.65
C ALA A 152 -26.25 2.96 15.37
N LEU A 153 -24.97 2.62 15.16
CA LEU A 153 -24.29 1.52 15.82
C LEU A 153 -24.19 1.75 17.34
N GLN A 154 -23.92 2.99 17.76
CA GLN A 154 -23.88 3.38 19.18
C GLN A 154 -25.25 3.19 19.85
N ARG A 155 -26.33 3.59 19.17
CA ARG A 155 -27.71 3.36 19.65
C ARG A 155 -28.05 1.87 19.71
N TYR A 156 -27.59 1.07 18.74
CA TYR A 156 -27.76 -0.38 18.74
C TYR A 156 -27.08 -1.02 19.96
N LYS A 157 -25.81 -0.69 20.19
CA LYS A 157 -25.01 -1.13 21.34
C LYS A 157 -25.66 -0.77 22.66
N ALA A 158 -26.11 0.48 22.81
CA ALA A 158 -26.73 0.99 24.04
C ALA A 158 -28.05 0.28 24.38
N ARG A 159 -28.94 0.09 23.40
CA ARG A 159 -30.24 -0.57 23.61
C ARG A 159 -30.12 -2.03 24.06
N ARG A 160 -29.04 -2.71 23.66
CA ARG A 160 -28.77 -4.11 24.00
C ARG A 160 -27.76 -4.27 25.15
N ALA A 161 -27.35 -3.16 25.77
CA ALA A 161 -26.35 -3.14 26.84
C ALA A 161 -25.04 -3.89 26.49
N LEU A 162 -24.63 -3.82 25.21
CA LEU A 162 -23.44 -4.55 24.74
C LEU A 162 -22.16 -3.84 25.22
N PRO A 163 -21.17 -4.58 25.75
CA PRO A 163 -20.02 -3.99 26.43
C PRO A 163 -19.02 -3.36 25.47
N THR A 164 -18.74 -4.00 24.34
CA THR A 164 -17.73 -3.57 23.36
C THR A 164 -18.35 -3.34 21.97
N TRP A 165 -17.59 -2.72 21.06
CA TRP A 165 -17.98 -2.61 19.65
C TRP A 165 -17.99 -3.97 18.97
N ASP A 166 -17.06 -4.86 19.32
CA ASP A 166 -17.01 -6.23 18.79
C ASP A 166 -18.31 -6.97 19.07
N HIS A 167 -18.82 -6.92 20.32
CA HIS A 167 -20.12 -7.53 20.65
C HIS A 167 -21.27 -6.93 19.83
N ALA A 168 -21.22 -5.64 19.50
CA ALA A 168 -22.23 -5.00 18.66
C ALA A 168 -22.15 -5.49 17.21
N LEU A 169 -20.94 -5.65 16.67
CA LEU A 169 -20.70 -6.15 15.31
C LEU A 169 -21.02 -7.65 15.20
N GLU A 170 -20.56 -8.48 16.13
CA GLU A 170 -20.88 -9.91 16.22
C GLU A 170 -22.40 -10.14 16.28
N SER A 171 -23.10 -9.33 17.09
CA SER A 171 -24.57 -9.39 17.18
C SER A 171 -25.23 -9.05 15.85
N LEU A 172 -24.73 -8.05 15.11
CA LEU A 172 -25.25 -7.68 13.78
C LEU A 172 -24.96 -8.74 12.72
N LEU A 173 -23.74 -9.29 12.70
CA LEU A 173 -23.34 -10.35 11.77
C LEU A 173 -24.20 -11.60 11.97
N LYS A 174 -24.39 -12.00 13.22
CA LYS A 174 -25.28 -13.12 13.58
C LYS A 174 -26.73 -12.86 13.16
N GLU A 175 -27.25 -11.63 13.34
CA GLU A 175 -28.58 -11.24 12.87
C GLU A 175 -28.69 -11.27 11.32
N ALA A 176 -27.59 -11.00 10.61
CA ALA A 176 -27.52 -11.07 9.15
C ALA A 176 -27.34 -12.50 8.60
N GLY A 177 -27.11 -13.49 9.47
CA GLY A 177 -26.86 -14.89 9.07
C GLY A 177 -25.40 -15.19 8.76
N GLU A 178 -24.50 -14.22 8.94
CA GLU A 178 -23.05 -14.39 8.82
C GLU A 178 -22.54 -15.00 10.14
N GLN A 179 -21.99 -16.22 10.09
CA GLN A 179 -21.30 -16.83 11.23
C GLN A 179 -19.79 -16.74 10.97
N GLY A 180 -19.07 -16.10 11.91
CA GLY A 180 -17.61 -16.11 11.95
C GLY A 180 -17.05 -17.46 12.38
#